data_AF-A0A173Y1K4-F1
#
_entry.id   AF-A0A173Y1K4-F1
#
_cell.length_a   1.000
_cell.length_b   1.000
_cell.length_c   1.000
_cell.angle_alpha   90.00
_cell.angle_beta   90.00
_cell.angle_gamma   90.00
#
_symmetry.space_group_name_H-M   'P 1'
#
loop_
_entity.id
_entity.type
_entity.pdbx_description
1 polymer ?
#
loop_
_entity_poly.entity_id
_entity_poly.type
_entity_poly.pdbx_seq_one_letter_code
_entity_poly.pdbx_strand_id
1 'polypeptide(L)'
;MAYRDMNGKVMIDEAAAQADIRQERQAEQILRRAANALQAVQNESNSFQGETAAAIGERAEQLRRQILNLISDLEDTQNYTQRVVRRYWLLDQKWKQIFESSR
;
A
#
# COMPACT_ATOMS: atom_id res chain seq x y z
N MET A 1 -8.24 10.95 -15.14
CA MET A 1 -7.84 10.89 -16.56
C MET A 1 -7.61 9.43 -16.92
N ALA A 2 -8.04 8.98 -18.09
CA ALA A 2 -7.84 7.60 -18.51
C ALA A 2 -6.88 7.54 -19.70
N TYR A 3 -5.79 6.78 -19.54
CA TYR A 3 -4.80 6.53 -20.57
C TYR A 3 -5.22 5.32 -21.40
N ARG A 4 -5.22 5.48 -22.73
CA ARG A 4 -5.70 4.46 -23.65
C ARG A 4 -4.57 3.95 -24.55
N ASP A 5 -4.67 2.70 -25.00
CA ASP A 5 -3.79 2.17 -26.04
C ASP A 5 -4.16 2.71 -27.42
N MET A 6 -3.40 2.31 -28.45
CA MET A 6 -3.61 2.72 -29.84
C MET A 6 -4.98 2.29 -30.42
N ASN A 7 -5.65 1.33 -29.77
CA ASN A 7 -6.97 0.85 -30.15
C ASN A 7 -8.10 1.50 -29.32
N GLY A 8 -7.77 2.47 -28.46
CA GLY A 8 -8.72 3.18 -27.61
C GLY A 8 -9.13 2.45 -26.32
N LYS A 9 -8.52 1.30 -26.01
CA LYS A 9 -8.79 0.55 -24.76
C LYS A 9 -8.12 1.25 -23.59
N VAL A 10 -8.84 1.44 -22.48
CA VAL A 10 -8.27 2.03 -21.25
C VAL A 10 -7.22 1.08 -20.68
N MET A 11 -5.99 1.56 -20.56
CA MET A 11 -4.86 0.87 -19.96
C MET A 11 -4.69 1.26 -18.49
N ILE A 12 -4.89 2.54 -18.15
CA ILE A 12 -4.85 3.06 -16.78
C ILE A 12 -5.93 4.11 -16.60
N ASP A 13 -6.73 3.99 -15.55
CA ASP A 13 -7.59 5.06 -15.06
C ASP A 13 -6.97 5.66 -13.79
N GLU A 14 -6.54 6.91 -13.87
CA GLU A 14 -5.92 7.63 -12.75
C GLU A 14 -6.88 7.82 -11.57
N ALA A 15 -8.18 8.01 -11.83
CA ALA A 15 -9.15 8.19 -10.75
C ALA A 15 -9.36 6.89 -9.97
N ALA A 16 -9.40 5.76 -10.69
CA ALA A 16 -9.45 4.43 -10.09
C ALA A 16 -8.16 4.13 -9.31
N ALA A 17 -6.99 4.35 -9.91
CA ALA A 17 -5.70 4.14 -9.25
C ALA A 17 -5.54 4.99 -7.98
N GLN A 18 -6.02 6.24 -7.98
CA GLN A 18 -6.04 7.07 -6.78
C GLN A 18 -7.06 6.56 -5.73
N ALA A 19 -8.17 5.97 -6.15
CA ALA A 19 -9.12 5.35 -5.23
C ALA A 19 -8.52 4.12 -4.55
N ASP A 20 -7.81 3.28 -5.30
CA ASP A 20 -7.12 2.10 -4.79
C ASP A 20 -6.07 2.52 -3.74
N ILE A 21 -5.21 3.49 -4.05
CA ILE A 21 -4.22 4.04 -3.10
C ILE A 21 -4.90 4.57 -1.82
N ARG A 22 -6.07 5.21 -1.93
CA ARG A 22 -6.80 5.68 -0.74
C ARG A 22 -7.30 4.52 0.12
N GLN A 23 -7.79 3.46 -0.49
CA GLN A 23 -8.23 2.26 0.24
C GLN A 23 -7.05 1.55 0.90
N GLU A 24 -5.92 1.42 0.20
CA GLU A 24 -4.68 0.85 0.74
C GLU A 24 -4.20 1.63 1.97
N ARG A 25 -4.22 2.97 1.94
CA ARG A 25 -3.89 3.82 3.09
C ARG A 25 -4.84 3.64 4.26
N GLN A 26 -6.13 3.43 4.00
CA GLN A 26 -7.10 3.15 5.07
C GLN A 26 -6.82 1.80 5.72
N ALA A 27 -6.52 0.77 4.94
CA ALA A 27 -6.11 -0.54 5.44
C ALA A 27 -4.82 -0.44 6.27
N GLU A 28 -3.83 0.32 5.80
CA GLU A 28 -2.58 0.58 6.51
C GLU A 28 -2.83 1.20 7.89
N GLN A 29 -3.73 2.18 8.00
CA GLN A 29 -4.08 2.78 9.30
C GLN A 29 -4.70 1.79 10.27
N ILE A 30 -5.56 0.89 9.78
CA ILE A 30 -6.17 -0.17 10.60
C ILE A 30 -5.08 -1.14 11.10
N LEU A 31 -4.18 -1.54 10.20
CA LEU A 31 -3.05 -2.42 10.52
C LEU A 31 -2.11 -1.78 11.53
N ARG A 32 -1.80 -0.47 11.41
CA ARG A 32 -0.98 0.24 12.40
C ARG A 32 -1.62 0.24 13.79
N ARG A 33 -2.95 0.40 13.88
CA ARG A 33 -3.68 0.29 15.16
C ARG A 33 -3.58 -1.12 15.73
N ALA A 34 -3.72 -2.14 14.90
CA ALA A 34 -3.59 -3.54 15.32
C ALA A 34 -2.16 -3.86 15.81
N ALA A 35 -1.13 -3.37 15.12
CA ALA A 35 0.27 -3.52 15.55
C ALA A 35 0.53 -2.85 16.91
N ASN A 36 -0.03 -1.66 17.14
CA ASN A 36 0.08 -0.97 18.43
C ASN A 36 -0.66 -1.72 19.56
N ALA A 37 -1.83 -2.30 19.27
CA ALA A 37 -2.55 -3.12 20.23
C ALA A 37 -1.74 -4.38 20.62
N LEU A 38 -1.13 -5.05 19.64
CA LEU A 38 -0.25 -6.19 19.90
C LEU A 38 1.00 -5.81 20.69
N GLN A 39 1.56 -4.62 20.46
CA GLN A 39 2.66 -4.09 21.27
C GLN A 39 2.24 -3.91 22.73
N ALA A 40 1.02 -3.43 22.99
CA ALA A 40 0.49 -3.30 24.35
C ALA A 40 0.33 -4.68 25.01
N VAL A 41 -0.24 -5.66 24.30
CA VAL A 41 -0.36 -7.05 24.79
C VAL A 41 1.01 -7.65 25.11
N GLN A 42 2.01 -7.41 24.27
CA GLN A 42 3.38 -7.87 24.52
C GLN A 42 3.96 -7.24 25.79
N ASN A 43 3.79 -5.92 25.97
CA ASN A 43 4.29 -5.21 27.13
C ASN A 43 3.62 -5.68 28.43
N GLU A 44 2.31 -5.91 28.37
CA GLU A 44 1.53 -6.47 29.49
C GLU A 44 1.96 -7.91 29.78
N SER A 45 2.16 -8.75 28.77
CA SER A 45 2.65 -10.11 28.95
C SER A 45 4.02 -10.16 29.64
N ASN A 46 4.89 -9.20 29.36
CA ASN A 46 6.22 -9.09 29.98
C ASN A 46 6.18 -8.68 31.46
N SER A 47 5.06 -8.12 31.95
CA SER A 47 4.91 -7.75 33.37
C SER A 47 4.39 -8.90 34.24
N PHE A 48 3.94 -10.00 33.63
CA PHE A 48 3.48 -11.20 34.33
C PHE A 48 4.55 -12.30 34.33
N GLN A 49 4.60 -13.08 35.42
CA GLN A 49 5.45 -14.27 35.51
C GLN A 49 4.66 -15.51 35.09
N GLY A 50 5.28 -16.39 34.29
CA GLY A 50 4.74 -17.70 33.94
C GLY A 50 4.84 -18.01 32.44
N GLU A 51 4.87 -19.30 32.12
CA GLU A 51 5.00 -19.80 30.74
C GLU A 51 3.87 -19.33 29.82
N THR A 52 2.64 -19.26 30.35
CA THR A 52 1.47 -18.76 29.59
C THR A 52 1.64 -17.31 29.18
N ALA A 53 2.12 -16.44 30.09
CA ALA A 53 2.34 -15.03 29.78
C ALA A 53 3.46 -14.88 28.72
N ALA A 54 4.55 -15.63 28.86
CA ALA A 54 5.63 -15.64 27.87
C ALA A 54 5.13 -16.08 26.48
N ALA A 55 4.31 -17.13 26.40
CA ALA A 55 3.75 -17.62 25.14
C ALA A 55 2.81 -16.59 24.47
N ILE A 56 2.00 -15.88 25.26
CA ILE A 56 1.14 -14.79 24.74
C ILE A 56 2.01 -13.65 24.19
N GLY A 57 3.05 -13.23 24.93
CA GLY A 57 3.98 -12.19 24.51
C GLY A 57 4.70 -12.54 23.20
N GLU A 58 5.18 -13.78 23.07
CA GLU A 58 5.82 -14.26 21.84
C GLU A 58 4.83 -14.26 20.67
N ARG A 59 3.61 -14.77 20.88
CA ARG A 59 2.60 -14.80 19.83
C ARG A 59 2.19 -13.41 19.38
N ALA A 60 2.07 -12.46 20.32
CA ALA A 60 1.76 -11.07 20.02
C ALA A 60 2.87 -10.43 19.15
N GLU A 61 4.13 -10.69 19.46
CA GLU A 61 5.27 -10.20 18.67
C GLU A 61 5.30 -10.82 17.26
N GLN A 62 5.07 -12.12 17.12
CA GLN A 62 5.00 -12.78 15.82
C GLN A 62 3.91 -12.17 14.93
N LEU A 63 2.70 -11.98 15.48
CA LEU A 63 1.58 -11.35 14.76
C LEU A 63 1.90 -9.90 14.40
N ARG A 64 2.53 -9.15 15.32
CA ARG A 64 2.90 -7.75 15.09
C ARG A 64 3.88 -7.63 13.92
N ARG A 65 4.89 -8.51 13.84
CA ARG A 65 5.82 -8.55 12.70
C ARG A 65 5.13 -8.84 11.38
N GLN A 66 4.18 -9.77 11.36
CA GLN A 66 3.40 -10.06 10.15
C GLN A 66 2.62 -8.81 9.70
N ILE A 67 1.97 -8.11 10.64
CA ILE A 67 1.25 -6.85 10.34
C ILE A 67 2.18 -5.77 9.80
N LEU A 68 3.37 -5.61 10.36
CA LEU A 68 4.36 -4.65 9.86
C LEU A 68 4.83 -4.98 8.44
N ASN A 69 4.99 -6.26 8.12
CA ASN A 69 5.30 -6.68 6.75
C ASN A 69 4.14 -6.35 5.80
N LEU A 70 2.89 -6.63 6.19
CA LEU A 70 1.72 -6.25 5.38
C LEU A 70 1.62 -4.74 5.14
N ILE A 71 1.98 -3.92 6.13
CA ILE A 71 2.06 -2.46 5.97
C ILE A 71 3.09 -2.10 4.90
N SER A 72 4.28 -2.72 4.93
CA SER A 72 5.30 -2.50 3.91
C SER A 72 4.84 -2.92 2.52
N ASP A 73 4.19 -4.07 2.39
CA ASP A 73 3.66 -4.56 1.11
C ASP A 73 2.60 -3.62 0.52
N LEU A 74 1.75 -3.04 1.38
CA LEU A 74 0.78 -2.01 0.99
C LEU A 74 1.47 -0.73 0.53
N GLU A 75 2.49 -0.26 1.24
CA GLU A 75 3.26 0.93 0.85
C GLU A 75 3.96 0.72 -0.51
N ASP A 76 4.54 -0.47 -0.73
CA ASP A 76 5.16 -0.84 -2.01
C ASP A 76 4.15 -0.89 -3.16
N THR A 77 2.95 -1.43 -2.90
CA THR A 77 1.86 -1.48 -3.88
C THR A 77 1.38 -0.07 -4.24
N GLN A 78 1.18 0.80 -3.25
CA GLN A 78 0.84 2.22 -3.46
C GLN A 78 1.89 2.90 -4.36
N ASN A 79 3.18 2.71 -4.04
CA ASN A 79 4.29 3.30 -4.79
C ASN A 79 4.38 2.77 -6.22
N TYR A 80 4.13 1.47 -6.43
CA TYR A 80 4.08 0.86 -7.75
C TYR A 80 2.94 1.45 -8.58
N THR A 81 1.73 1.54 -8.03
CA THR A 81 0.56 2.13 -8.69
C THR A 81 0.84 3.57 -9.12
N GLN A 82 1.43 4.40 -8.24
CA GLN A 82 1.83 5.77 -8.58
C GLN A 82 2.85 5.85 -9.72
N ARG A 83 3.86 4.97 -9.72
CA ARG A 83 4.87 4.88 -10.79
C ARG A 83 4.25 4.52 -12.12
N VAL A 84 3.32 3.56 -12.14
CA VAL A 84 2.63 3.14 -13.36
C VAL A 84 1.79 4.30 -13.91
N VAL A 85 0.99 4.96 -13.08
CA VAL A 85 0.20 6.14 -13.49
C VAL A 85 1.11 7.23 -14.08
N ARG A 86 2.21 7.57 -13.40
CA ARG A 86 3.18 8.57 -13.88
C ARG A 86 3.80 8.19 -15.23
N ARG A 87 4.12 6.90 -15.42
CA ARG A 87 4.68 6.41 -16.68
C ARG A 87 3.73 6.64 -17.85
N TYR A 88 2.44 6.33 -17.67
CA TYR A 88 1.44 6.54 -18.70
C TYR A 88 1.15 8.02 -18.95
N TRP A 89 1.17 8.86 -17.91
CA TRP A 89 1.11 10.32 -18.08
C TRP A 89 2.25 10.85 -18.95
N LEU A 90 3.49 10.44 -18.68
CA LEU A 90 4.65 10.85 -19.49
C LEU A 90 4.55 10.38 -20.95
N LEU A 91 4.05 9.17 -21.18
CA LEU A 91 3.84 8.67 -22.53
C LEU A 91 2.81 9.52 -23.28
N ASP A 92 1.66 9.82 -22.66
CA ASP A 92 0.62 10.68 -23.25
C ASP A 92 1.14 12.07 -23.62
N GLN A 93 1.96 12.69 -22.75
CA GLN A 93 2.60 13.98 -23.05
C GLN A 93 3.55 13.91 -24.25
N LYS A 94 4.35 12.86 -24.37
CA LYS A 94 5.24 12.66 -25.53
C LYS A 94 4.45 12.49 -26.82
N TRP A 95 3.37 11.71 -26.80
CA TRP A 95 2.52 11.53 -27.98
C TRP A 95 1.90 12.87 -28.43
N LYS A 96 1.36 13.65 -27.49
CA LYS A 96 0.82 14.99 -27.79
C LYS A 96 1.84 15.90 -28.47
N GLN A 97 3.06 15.96 -27.93
CA GLN A 97 4.14 16.74 -28.53
C GLN A 97 4.47 16.31 -29.95
N ILE A 98 4.57 14.99 -30.20
CA ILE A 98 4.86 14.46 -31.54
C ILE A 98 3.75 14.82 -32.53
N PHE A 99 2.48 14.68 -32.13
CA PHE A 99 1.34 15.02 -32.98
C PHE A 99 1.26 16.53 -33.26
N GLU A 100 1.55 17.37 -32.25
CA GLU A 100 1.59 18.82 -32.42
C GLU A 100 2.75 19.28 -33.29
N SER A 101 3.92 18.63 -33.21
CA SER A 101 5.10 18.95 -34.05
C SER A 101 5.01 18.40 -35.48
N SER A 102 4.09 17.47 -35.74
CA SER A 102 3.88 16.86 -37.08
C SER A 102 2.77 17.57 -37.88
N ARG A 103 2.26 18.70 -37.36
CA ARG A 103 1.23 19.54 -37.95
C ARG A 103 1.83 20.84 -38.47
#